data_AF-A0A8J8B4G2-F1
#
_entry.id   AF-A0A8J8B4G2-F1
#
_cell.length_a   1.000
_cell.length_b   1.000
_cell.length_c   1.000
_cell.angle_alpha   90.00
_cell.angle_beta   90.00
_cell.angle_gamma   90.00
#
_symmetry.space_group_name_H-M   'P 1'
#
loop_
_entity.id
_entity.type
_entity.pdbx_description
1 polymer ?
#
loop_
_entity_poly.entity_id
_entity_poly.type
_entity_poly.pdbx_seq_one_letter_code
_entity_poly.pdbx_strand_id
1 'polypeptide(L)'
;MGKYSDNRAGVFVRQKGGYEAFIPHPLPPGDLVFDEGLLYLLSKADGALARLDGVTQVLPNPDLFVAMYIKKEALLSSQIEGTQASLQGVLEFEAHMRPKDDINEIQEVLNYIKALHHGIEKLEFSPLTLNLINEIHRFLIHDLTGR
;
A
#
# COMPACT_ATOMS: atom_id res chain seq x y z
N MET A 1 7.10 -28.19 -8.96
CA MET A 1 6.64 -27.25 -10.00
C MET A 1 5.12 -27.31 -10.03
N GLY A 2 4.43 -26.54 -9.19
CA GLY A 2 2.97 -26.61 -9.06
C GLY A 2 2.31 -25.99 -10.28
N LYS A 3 1.56 -26.78 -11.05
CA LYS A 3 0.71 -26.29 -12.13
C LYS A 3 -0.40 -25.46 -11.50
N TYR A 4 -0.39 -24.15 -11.69
CA TYR A 4 -1.57 -23.31 -11.52
C TYR A 4 -2.59 -23.76 -12.58
N SER A 5 -3.44 -24.72 -12.23
CA SER A 5 -4.41 -25.35 -13.13
C SER A 5 -5.69 -24.55 -13.29
N ASP A 6 -5.74 -23.33 -12.76
CA ASP A 6 -6.96 -22.53 -12.69
C ASP A 6 -6.74 -21.17 -13.35
N ASN A 7 -7.30 -20.99 -14.54
CA ASN A 7 -7.20 -19.76 -15.35
C ASN A 7 -8.05 -18.61 -14.78
N ARG A 8 -8.58 -18.71 -13.55
CA ARG A 8 -9.48 -17.69 -12.97
C ARG A 8 -8.90 -16.28 -13.05
N ALA A 9 -7.62 -16.10 -12.74
CA ALA A 9 -6.99 -14.77 -12.75
C ALA A 9 -6.77 -14.18 -14.16
N GLY A 10 -6.68 -15.02 -15.19
CA GLY A 10 -6.33 -14.59 -16.54
C GLY A 10 -5.71 -15.71 -17.37
N VAL A 11 -5.20 -15.34 -18.55
CA VAL A 11 -4.62 -16.27 -19.52
C VAL A 11 -3.30 -15.75 -20.07
N PHE A 12 -2.35 -16.65 -20.34
CA PHE A 12 -1.15 -16.30 -21.12
C PHE A 12 -1.48 -16.32 -22.61
N VAL A 13 -1.14 -15.23 -23.30
CA VAL A 13 -1.36 -15.06 -24.74
C VAL A 13 -0.01 -14.83 -25.42
N ARG A 14 0.27 -15.63 -26.46
CA ARG A 14 1.47 -15.51 -27.29
C ARG A 14 1.40 -14.21 -28.10
N GLN A 15 2.38 -13.33 -27.90
CA GLN A 15 2.48 -12.05 -28.58
C GLN A 15 3.25 -12.17 -29.91
N LYS A 16 3.04 -11.22 -30.82
CA LYS A 16 3.71 -11.16 -32.13
C LYS A 16 5.25 -11.20 -32.03
N GLY A 17 5.81 -10.70 -30.93
CA GLY A 17 7.25 -10.72 -30.65
C GLY A 17 7.81 -12.05 -30.11
N GLY A 18 7.01 -13.11 -30.06
CA GLY A 18 7.49 -14.43 -29.62
C GLY A 18 7.69 -14.56 -28.10
N TYR A 19 7.12 -13.67 -27.30
CA TYR A 19 7.00 -13.81 -25.84
C TYR A 19 5.54 -14.10 -25.45
N GLU A 20 5.31 -14.57 -24.23
CA GLU A 20 3.98 -14.73 -23.66
C GLU A 20 3.67 -13.55 -22.73
N ALA A 21 2.47 -12.98 -22.84
CA ALA A 21 1.99 -11.96 -21.93
C ALA A 21 0.80 -12.49 -21.14
N PHE A 22 0.77 -12.23 -19.83
CA PHE A 22 -0.39 -12.52 -19.00
C PHE A 22 -1.47 -11.46 -19.22
N ILE A 23 -2.66 -11.87 -19.62
CA ILE A 23 -3.82 -11.03 -19.82
C ILE A 23 -4.83 -11.36 -18.71
N PRO A 24 -5.04 -10.46 -17.73
CA PRO A 24 -6.01 -10.68 -16.66
C PRO A 24 -7.44 -10.70 -17.20
N HIS A 25 -8.32 -11.49 -16.59
CA HIS A 25 -9.75 -11.38 -16.85
C HIS A 25 -10.29 -10.02 -16.38
N PRO A 26 -11.31 -9.46 -17.07
CA PRO A 26 -11.89 -8.18 -16.65
C PRO A 26 -12.52 -8.29 -15.25
N LEU A 27 -12.46 -7.19 -14.50
CA LEU A 27 -13.15 -7.06 -13.21
C LEU A 27 -14.55 -6.43 -13.41
N PRO A 28 -15.53 -6.77 -12.56
CA PRO A 28 -15.47 -7.80 -11.52
C PRO A 28 -15.53 -9.23 -12.11
N PRO A 29 -15.03 -10.25 -11.39
CA PRO A 29 -15.21 -11.64 -11.83
C PRO A 29 -16.69 -12.01 -11.82
N GLY A 30 -17.16 -12.63 -12.91
CA GLY A 30 -18.58 -12.94 -13.11
C GLY A 30 -19.13 -14.04 -12.21
N ASP A 31 -18.27 -14.79 -11.53
CA ASP A 31 -18.58 -15.93 -10.66
C ASP A 31 -18.37 -15.61 -9.16
N LEU A 32 -18.29 -14.34 -8.78
CA LEU A 32 -18.13 -13.95 -7.38
C LEU A 32 -19.40 -14.26 -6.57
N VAL A 33 -19.32 -15.26 -5.70
CA VAL A 33 -20.41 -15.64 -4.79
C VAL A 33 -20.15 -15.09 -3.39
N PHE A 34 -21.12 -14.36 -2.86
CA PHE A 34 -21.13 -13.89 -1.47
C PHE A 34 -21.79 -14.94 -0.59
N ASP A 35 -21.05 -16.00 -0.28
CA ASP A 35 -21.52 -17.04 0.64
C ASP A 35 -21.57 -16.55 2.09
N GLU A 36 -22.18 -17.36 2.96
CA GLU A 36 -22.31 -17.05 4.39
C GLU A 36 -20.95 -16.84 5.07
N GLY A 37 -19.91 -17.55 4.62
CA GLY A 37 -18.55 -17.43 5.15
C GLY A 37 -17.92 -16.08 4.81
N LEU A 38 -18.01 -15.66 3.54
CA LEU A 38 -17.52 -14.36 3.09
C LEU A 38 -18.27 -13.22 3.77
N LEU A 39 -19.61 -13.31 3.84
CA LEU A 39 -20.44 -12.30 4.51
C LEU A 39 -20.11 -12.20 6.00
N TYR A 40 -19.85 -13.32 6.66
CA TYR A 40 -19.42 -13.35 8.06
C TYR A 40 -18.06 -12.66 8.25
N LEU A 41 -17.08 -12.92 7.37
CA LEU A 41 -15.77 -12.26 7.41
C LEU A 41 -15.87 -10.77 7.13
N LEU A 42 -16.71 -10.37 6.16
CA LEU A 42 -16.97 -8.96 5.85
C LEU A 42 -17.56 -8.24 7.08
N SER A 43 -18.59 -8.83 7.70
CA SER A 43 -19.19 -8.26 8.91
C SER A 43 -18.20 -8.14 10.07
N LYS A 44 -17.29 -9.10 10.23
CA LYS A 44 -16.20 -9.01 11.21
C LYS A 44 -15.22 -7.87 10.92
N ALA A 45 -14.87 -7.68 9.64
CA ALA A 45 -13.98 -6.61 9.21
C ALA A 45 -14.63 -5.24 9.45
N ASP A 46 -15.89 -5.06 9.05
CA ASP A 46 -16.67 -3.85 9.28
C ASP A 46 -16.76 -3.53 10.78
N GLY A 47 -17.06 -4.54 11.60
CA GLY A 47 -17.10 -4.38 13.05
C GLY A 47 -15.75 -4.01 13.67
N ALA A 48 -14.63 -4.43 13.08
CA ALA A 48 -13.30 -4.02 13.53
C ALA A 48 -12.99 -2.57 13.16
N LEU A 49 -13.34 -2.14 11.94
CA LEU A 49 -13.21 -0.76 11.49
C LEU A 49 -14.08 0.18 12.33
N ALA A 50 -15.33 -0.17 12.60
CA ALA A 50 -16.23 0.63 13.43
C ALA A 50 -15.72 0.78 14.88
N ARG A 51 -15.08 -0.26 15.44
CA ARG A 51 -14.44 -0.14 16.76
C ARG A 51 -13.23 0.79 16.72
N LEU A 52 -12.42 0.74 15.66
CA LEU A 52 -11.29 1.65 15.51
C LEU A 52 -11.79 3.10 15.43
N ASP A 53 -12.77 3.38 14.58
CA ASP A 53 -13.40 4.70 14.44
C ASP A 53 -14.05 5.18 15.75
N GLY A 54 -14.70 4.29 16.49
CA GLY A 54 -15.27 4.63 17.80
C GLY A 54 -14.20 5.01 18.83
N VAL A 55 -13.05 4.33 18.85
CA VAL A 55 -11.96 4.62 19.80
C VAL A 55 -11.23 5.92 19.45
N THR A 56 -11.11 6.28 18.17
CA THR A 56 -10.43 7.54 17.79
C THR A 56 -11.18 8.79 18.26
N GLN A 57 -12.50 8.71 18.47
CA GLN A 57 -13.32 9.83 18.98
C GLN A 57 -12.97 10.29 20.40
N VAL A 58 -12.34 9.42 21.21
CA VAL A 58 -11.94 9.76 22.59
C VAL A 58 -10.46 10.10 22.74
N LEU A 59 -9.69 10.06 21.64
CA LEU A 59 -8.28 10.39 21.67
C LEU A 59 -8.09 11.92 21.78
N PRO A 60 -7.21 12.41 22.67
CA PRO A 60 -6.95 13.85 22.80
C PRO A 60 -6.38 14.48 21.52
N ASN A 61 -5.60 13.71 20.75
CA ASN A 61 -5.05 14.12 19.46
C ASN A 61 -4.96 12.88 18.54
N PRO A 62 -5.99 12.60 17.74
CA PRO A 62 -6.01 11.47 16.81
C PRO A 62 -4.89 11.54 15.77
N ASP A 63 -4.56 12.73 15.26
CA ASP A 63 -3.55 12.90 14.21
C ASP A 63 -2.16 12.47 14.69
N LEU A 64 -1.79 12.85 15.91
CA LEU A 64 -0.51 12.44 16.51
C LEU A 64 -0.45 10.92 16.70
N PHE A 65 -1.57 10.31 17.13
CA PHE A 65 -1.65 8.87 17.31
C PHE A 65 -1.51 8.14 15.96
N VAL A 66 -2.28 8.56 14.96
CA VAL A 66 -2.31 7.96 13.61
C VAL A 66 -0.97 8.14 12.89
N ALA A 67 -0.29 9.28 13.07
CA ALA A 67 1.00 9.55 12.44
C ALA A 67 2.05 8.45 12.71
N MET A 68 2.08 7.90 13.93
CA MET A 68 2.99 6.79 14.25
C MET A 68 2.61 5.48 13.54
N TYR A 69 1.32 5.20 13.37
CA TYR A 69 0.87 4.02 12.63
C TYR A 69 1.12 4.15 11.14
N ILE A 70 0.96 5.34 10.56
CA ILE A 70 1.32 5.62 9.17
C ILE A 70 2.80 5.32 8.95
N LYS A 71 3.69 5.80 9.82
CA LYS A 71 5.14 5.51 9.73
C LYS A 71 5.43 4.02 9.82
N LYS A 72 4.76 3.32 10.74
CA LYS A 72 4.92 1.88 10.91
C LYS A 72 4.44 1.11 9.68
N GLU A 73 3.31 1.47 9.10
CA GLU A 73 2.76 0.82 7.91
C GLU A 73 3.60 1.07 6.67
N ALA A 74 4.08 2.31 6.49
CA ALA A 74 5.03 2.66 5.45
C ALA A 74 6.31 1.83 5.57
N LEU A 75 6.87 1.71 6.77
CA LEU A 75 8.04 0.90 7.04
C LEU A 75 7.80 -0.58 6.68
N LEU A 76 6.71 -1.16 7.17
CA LEU A 76 6.38 -2.56 6.91
C LEU A 76 6.15 -2.83 5.41
N SER A 77 5.51 -1.89 4.71
CA SER A 77 5.30 -1.97 3.26
C SER A 77 6.62 -1.94 2.51
N SER A 78 7.50 -0.99 2.82
CA SER A 78 8.84 -0.90 2.23
C SER A 78 9.67 -2.15 2.51
N GLN A 79 9.56 -2.75 3.71
CA GLN A 79 10.26 -4.00 4.03
C GLN A 79 9.82 -5.20 3.17
N ILE A 80 8.55 -5.25 2.73
CA ILE A 80 8.08 -6.26 1.77
C ILE A 80 8.78 -6.09 0.41
N GLU A 81 9.09 -4.85 0.03
CA GLU A 81 9.80 -4.51 -1.21
C GLU A 81 11.32 -4.69 -1.10
N GLY A 82 11.82 -5.00 0.10
CA GLY A 82 13.22 -5.31 0.37
C GLY A 82 13.95 -4.23 1.18
N THR A 83 13.28 -3.13 1.52
CA THR A 83 13.90 -2.01 2.24
C THR A 83 14.41 -2.44 3.62
N GLN A 84 15.63 -2.07 3.98
CA GLN A 84 16.27 -2.38 5.26
C GLN A 84 16.36 -1.15 6.16
N ALA A 85 15.21 -0.69 6.62
CA ALA A 85 15.08 0.39 7.60
C ALA A 85 14.42 -0.10 8.89
N SER A 86 14.52 0.72 9.95
CA SER A 86 13.85 0.52 11.24
C SER A 86 13.00 1.74 11.60
N LEU A 87 11.99 1.52 12.45
CA LEU A 87 11.16 2.63 12.94
C LEU A 87 12.01 3.63 13.74
N GLN A 88 13.01 3.14 14.47
CA GLN A 88 13.96 3.99 15.18
C GLN A 88 14.74 4.88 14.20
N GLY A 89 15.28 4.32 13.11
CA GLY A 89 16.03 5.08 12.11
C GLY A 89 15.18 6.17 11.44
N VAL A 90 13.93 5.87 11.12
CA VAL A 90 12.96 6.85 10.59
C VAL A 90 12.75 8.00 11.58
N LEU A 91 12.52 7.69 12.86
CA LEU A 91 12.30 8.70 13.89
C LEU A 91 13.56 9.54 14.20
N GLU A 92 14.73 8.89 14.24
CA GLU A 92 16.01 9.59 14.39
C GLU A 92 16.25 10.58 13.26
N PHE A 93 15.97 10.17 12.01
CA PHE A 93 16.08 11.05 10.85
C PHE A 93 15.14 12.25 10.92
N GLU A 94 13.87 12.04 11.29
CA GLU A 94 12.89 13.13 11.47
C GLU A 94 13.29 14.09 12.59
N ALA A 95 13.95 13.59 13.65
CA ALA A 95 14.47 14.39 14.76
C ALA A 95 15.79 15.11 14.42
N HIS A 96 16.23 15.10 13.15
CA HIS A 96 17.52 15.63 12.71
C HIS A 96 18.73 14.99 13.44
N MET A 97 18.56 13.77 13.92
CA MET A 97 19.63 12.95 14.46
C MET A 97 20.25 12.12 13.33
N ARG A 98 21.45 11.59 13.55
CA ARG A 98 22.11 10.71 12.59
C ARG A 98 21.63 9.27 12.82
N PRO A 99 20.82 8.68 11.91
CA PRO A 99 20.39 7.31 12.05
C PRO A 99 21.55 6.34 11.82
N LYS A 100 21.39 5.12 12.34
CA LYS A 100 22.30 3.99 12.02
C LYS A 100 21.99 3.34 10.68
N ASP A 101 20.72 3.36 10.30
CA ASP A 101 20.24 2.76 9.05
C ASP A 101 20.70 3.59 7.84
N ASP A 102 20.68 2.98 6.65
CA ASP A 102 20.99 3.70 5.41
C ASP A 102 19.93 4.79 5.17
N ILE A 103 20.39 6.01 4.91
CA ILE A 103 19.54 7.16 4.65
C ILE A 103 18.69 6.93 3.39
N ASN A 104 19.20 6.22 2.38
CA ASN A 104 18.44 5.92 1.17
C ASN A 104 17.24 4.99 1.47
N GLU A 105 17.46 3.98 2.31
CA GLU A 105 16.43 3.04 2.76
C GLU A 105 15.38 3.76 3.65
N ILE A 106 15.81 4.70 4.49
CA ILE A 106 14.88 5.59 5.22
C ILE A 106 14.10 6.48 4.25
N GLN A 107 14.75 7.00 3.20
CA GLN A 107 14.10 7.87 2.22
C GLN A 107 13.01 7.13 1.44
N GLU A 108 13.17 5.84 1.15
CA GLU A 108 12.10 4.99 0.58
C GLU A 108 10.85 4.97 1.48
N VAL A 109 11.01 4.79 2.79
CA VAL A 109 9.89 4.85 3.75
C VAL A 109 9.25 6.23 3.78
N LEU A 110 10.05 7.30 3.76
CA LEU A 110 9.52 8.67 3.76
C LEU A 110 8.78 9.00 2.45
N ASN A 111 9.25 8.48 1.32
CA ASN A 111 8.57 8.60 0.03
C ASN A 111 7.20 7.92 0.06
N TYR A 112 7.09 6.75 0.69
CA TYR A 112 5.81 6.08 0.93
C TYR A 112 4.83 6.97 1.70
N ILE A 113 5.27 7.58 2.81
CA ILE A 113 4.42 8.47 3.61
C ILE A 113 3.98 9.69 2.80
N LYS A 114 4.89 10.31 2.04
CA LYS A 114 4.58 11.44 1.16
C LYS A 114 3.56 11.05 0.09
N ALA A 115 3.74 9.90 -0.55
CA ALA A 115 2.83 9.39 -1.57
C ALA A 115 1.43 9.13 -1.00
N LEU A 116 1.35 8.55 0.20
CA LEU A 116 0.08 8.30 0.90
C LEU A 116 -0.66 9.60 1.21
N HIS A 117 0.00 10.56 1.86
CA HIS A 117 -0.61 11.84 2.21
C HIS A 117 -1.10 12.59 0.96
N HIS A 118 -0.26 12.66 -0.07
CA HIS A 118 -0.62 13.28 -1.34
C HIS A 118 -1.84 12.61 -1.98
N GLY A 119 -1.89 11.28 -1.97
CA GLY A 119 -3.03 10.52 -2.48
C GLY A 119 -4.33 10.83 -1.73
N ILE A 120 -4.28 10.83 -0.39
CA ILE A 120 -5.45 11.13 0.46
C ILE A 120 -5.94 12.55 0.22
N GLU A 121 -5.05 13.55 0.25
CA GLU A 121 -5.40 14.96 0.01
C GLU A 121 -6.04 15.16 -1.38
N LYS A 122 -5.53 14.48 -2.41
CA LYS A 122 -6.09 14.56 -3.77
C LYS A 122 -7.46 13.89 -3.89
N LEU A 123 -7.72 12.83 -3.13
CA LEU A 123 -9.00 12.12 -3.14
C LEU A 123 -10.16 12.97 -2.60
N GLU A 124 -9.88 14.01 -1.81
CA GLU A 124 -10.91 14.97 -1.37
C GLU A 124 -11.54 15.75 -2.52
N PHE A 125 -10.79 15.95 -3.62
CA PHE A 125 -11.18 16.81 -4.74
C PHE A 125 -11.31 16.06 -6.07
N SER A 126 -10.86 14.81 -6.15
CA SER A 126 -10.85 14.04 -7.39
C SER A 126 -11.07 12.54 -7.16
N PRO A 127 -11.74 11.84 -8.09
CA PRO A 127 -11.92 10.39 -7.96
C PRO A 127 -10.61 9.64 -8.15
N LEU A 128 -10.57 8.38 -7.67
CA LEU A 128 -9.46 7.48 -7.95
C LEU A 128 -9.38 7.21 -9.46
N THR A 129 -8.32 7.69 -10.09
CA THR A 129 -8.05 7.54 -11.52
C THR A 129 -6.64 7.03 -11.75
N LEU A 130 -6.38 6.50 -12.96
CA LEU A 130 -5.03 6.11 -13.35
C LEU A 130 -4.04 7.28 -13.28
N ASN A 131 -4.49 8.51 -13.55
CA ASN A 131 -3.65 9.69 -13.42
C ASN A 131 -3.23 9.92 -11.96
N LEU A 132 -4.16 9.79 -11.01
CA LEU A 132 -3.86 9.88 -9.59
C LEU A 132 -2.90 8.76 -9.14
N ILE A 133 -3.13 7.53 -9.60
CA ILE A 133 -2.24 6.39 -9.29
C ILE A 133 -0.82 6.66 -9.80
N ASN A 134 -0.69 7.13 -11.05
CA ASN A 134 0.61 7.47 -11.63
C ASN A 134 1.28 8.64 -10.90
N GLU A 135 0.50 9.61 -10.44
CA GLU A 135 0.99 10.74 -9.64
C GLU A 135 1.54 10.26 -8.29
N ILE A 136 0.78 9.45 -7.54
CA ILE A 136 1.23 8.82 -6.28
C ILE A 136 2.51 8.00 -6.53
N HIS A 137 2.54 7.23 -7.62
CA HIS A 137 3.71 6.41 -7.95
C HIS A 137 4.98 7.24 -8.18
N ARG A 138 4.87 8.44 -8.76
CA ARG A 138 6.02 9.34 -8.91
C ARG A 138 6.61 9.77 -7.57
N PHE A 139 5.78 9.94 -6.54
CA PHE A 139 6.27 10.22 -5.18
C PHE A 139 7.01 9.03 -4.58
N LEU A 140 6.54 7.80 -4.83
CA LEU A 140 7.20 6.58 -4.35
C LEU A 140 8.63 6.47 -4.91
N ILE A 141 8.79 6.66 -6.22
CA ILE A 141 10.07 6.49 -6.91
C ILE A 141 10.97 7.73 -6.91
N HIS A 142 10.54 8.82 -6.27
CA HIS A 142 11.28 10.08 -6.29
C HIS A 142 12.66 9.92 -5.64
N ASP A 143 13.71 10.42 -6.29
CA ASP A 143 15.11 10.34 -5.84
C ASP A 143 15.64 8.91 -5.57
N LEU A 144 14.95 7.86 -6.00
CA LEU A 144 15.43 6.46 -5.89
C LEU A 144 16.44 6.06 -6.99
N THR A 145 17.12 7.04 -7.61
CA THR A 145 18.15 6.77 -8.63
C THR A 145 19.36 6.05 -8.01
N GLY A 146 19.33 4.71 -8.00
CA GLY A 146 20.40 3.90 -7.44
C GLY A 146 20.22 2.37 -7.39
N ARG A 147 19.30 1.76 -8.16
CA ARG A 147 19.24 0.30 -8.36
C ARG A 147 19.19 -0.07 -9.83
#